data_AF-A0A2W4UAU8-F1
#
_entry.id   AF-A0A2W4UAU8-F1
#
_cell.length_a   1.000
_cell.length_b   1.000
_cell.length_c   1.000
_cell.angle_alpha   90.00
_cell.angle_beta   90.00
_cell.angle_gamma   90.00
#
_symmetry.space_group_name_H-M   'P 1'
#
loop_
_entity.id
_entity.type
_entity.pdbx_description
1 polymer ?
#
loop_
_entity_poly.entity_id
_entity_poly.type
_entity_poly.pdbx_seq_one_letter_code
_entity_poly.pdbx_strand_id
1 'polypeptide(L)'
;MKANVTVHEPETVLATARARVAWLLDNPGTSAWLKASLQAADGHDPISIQNDIQLLLHVIAPLASCPIEVAMRPLSLAACPGRKA
;
A
#
# COMPACT_ATOMS: atom_id res chain seq x y z
N MET A 1 -11.67 -31.96 2.00
CA MET A 1 -11.84 -30.54 2.38
C MET A 1 -12.02 -29.73 1.10
N LYS A 2 -13.25 -29.41 0.71
CA LYS A 2 -13.50 -28.45 -0.37
C LYS A 2 -13.61 -27.07 0.27
N ALA A 3 -12.74 -26.15 -0.12
CA ALA A 3 -12.83 -24.76 0.31
C ALA A 3 -14.17 -24.19 -0.17
N ASN A 4 -15.00 -23.75 0.77
CA ASN A 4 -16.26 -23.10 0.48
C ASN A 4 -15.93 -21.68 0.00
N VAL A 5 -15.73 -21.50 -1.31
CA VAL A 5 -15.62 -20.16 -1.91
C VAL A 5 -17.02 -19.57 -1.87
N THR A 6 -17.30 -18.73 -0.87
CA THR A 6 -18.46 -17.84 -0.88
C THR A 6 -18.26 -16.86 -2.03
N VAL A 7 -18.84 -17.19 -3.19
CA VAL A 7 -18.96 -16.26 -4.31
C VAL A 7 -19.94 -15.19 -3.86
N HIS A 8 -19.43 -13.98 -3.61
CA HIS A 8 -20.27 -12.83 -3.36
C HIS A 8 -20.68 -12.23 -4.70
N GLU A 9 -21.94 -11.82 -4.81
CA GLU A 9 -22.43 -11.14 -6.00
C GLU A 9 -21.59 -9.87 -6.27
N PRO A 10 -21.26 -9.57 -7.54
CA PRO A 10 -20.31 -8.51 -7.90
C PRO A 10 -20.72 -7.13 -7.36
N GLU A 11 -22.02 -6.84 -7.28
CA GLU A 11 -22.55 -5.63 -6.67
C GLU A 11 -22.25 -5.53 -5.17
N THR A 12 -22.22 -6.65 -4.46
CA THR A 12 -21.89 -6.70 -3.03
C THR A 12 -20.41 -6.40 -2.81
N VAL A 13 -19.55 -6.95 -3.67
CA VAL A 13 -18.10 -6.68 -3.66
C VAL A 13 -17.83 -5.21 -3.93
N LEU A 14 -18.48 -4.64 -4.94
CA LEU A 14 -18.35 -3.23 -5.29
C LEU A 14 -18.86 -2.31 -4.19
N ALA A 15 -20.02 -2.60 -3.60
CA ALA A 15 -20.56 -1.83 -2.48
C ALA A 15 -19.62 -1.85 -1.27
N THR A 16 -19.03 -3.01 -0.96
CA THR A 16 -18.05 -3.15 0.12
C THR A 16 -16.79 -2.33 -0.16
N ALA A 17 -16.28 -2.37 -1.40
CA ALA A 17 -15.13 -1.56 -1.81
C ALA A 17 -15.41 -0.06 -1.67
N ARG A 18 -16.57 0.41 -2.12
CA ARG A 18 -17.00 1.82 -1.97
C ARG A 18 -17.10 2.24 -0.50
N ALA A 19 -17.65 1.40 0.36
CA ALA A 19 -17.73 1.69 1.79
C ALA A 19 -16.33 1.85 2.43
N ARG A 20 -15.36 1.01 2.02
CA ARG A 20 -13.97 1.14 2.48
C ARG A 20 -13.31 2.43 1.99
N VAL A 21 -13.54 2.82 0.74
CA VAL A 21 -13.05 4.09 0.19
C VAL A 21 -13.61 5.27 0.98
N ALA A 22 -14.93 5.31 1.22
CA ALA A 22 -15.56 6.35 2.02
C ALA A 22 -14.95 6.44 3.42
N TRP A 23 -14.77 5.30 4.09
CA TRP A 23 -14.13 5.25 5.40
C TRP A 23 -12.69 5.80 5.39
N LEU A 24 -11.90 5.48 4.36
CA LEU A 24 -10.52 6.01 4.22
C LEU A 24 -10.49 7.52 4.01
N LEU A 25 -11.45 8.07 3.26
CA LEU A 25 -11.56 9.51 3.03
C LEU A 25 -11.92 10.28 4.31
N ASP A 26 -12.79 9.70 5.14
CA ASP A 26 -13.21 10.31 6.41
C ASP A 26 -12.17 10.15 7.53
N ASN A 27 -11.31 9.14 7.45
CA ASN A 27 -10.34 8.87 8.50
C ASN A 27 -9.23 9.95 8.58
N PRO A 28 -9.04 10.63 9.73
CA PRO A 28 -8.04 11.69 9.90
C PRO A 28 -6.59 11.19 9.85
N GLY A 29 -6.35 9.91 10.14
CA GLY A 29 -5.02 9.28 10.05
C GLY A 29 -4.61 8.88 8.64
N THR A 30 -5.53 8.94 7.66
CA THR A 30 -5.19 8.67 6.26
C THR A 30 -4.38 9.83 5.69
N SER A 31 -3.27 9.51 5.04
CA SER A 31 -2.39 10.51 4.44
C SER A 31 -3.11 11.33 3.35
N ALA A 32 -2.77 12.61 3.24
CA ALA A 32 -3.35 13.49 2.21
C ALA A 32 -3.13 12.96 0.79
N TRP A 33 -1.96 12.36 0.53
CA TRP A 33 -1.66 11.71 -0.75
C TRP A 33 -2.63 10.56 -1.06
N LEU A 34 -2.90 9.67 -0.10
CA LEU A 34 -3.83 8.57 -0.32
C LEU A 34 -5.27 9.07 -0.53
N LYS A 35 -5.71 10.08 0.23
CA LYS A 35 -7.04 10.68 0.01
C LYS A 35 -7.17 11.29 -1.38
N ALA A 36 -6.17 12.06 -1.81
CA ALA A 36 -6.16 12.65 -3.14
C ALA A 36 -6.19 11.58 -4.24
N SER A 37 -5.41 10.50 -4.11
CA SER A 37 -5.42 9.38 -5.06
C SER A 37 -6.77 8.66 -5.11
N LEU A 38 -7.43 8.46 -3.96
CA LEU A 38 -8.76 7.84 -3.91
C LEU A 38 -9.83 8.74 -4.54
N GLN A 39 -9.77 10.05 -4.30
CA GLN A 39 -10.67 11.02 -4.94
C GLN A 39 -10.43 11.12 -6.43
N ALA A 40 -9.18 11.11 -6.87
CA ALA A 40 -8.81 11.15 -8.28
C ALA A 40 -9.18 9.86 -9.03
N ALA A 41 -9.29 8.71 -8.33
CA ALA A 41 -9.74 7.47 -8.94
C ALA A 41 -11.26 7.42 -9.17
N ASP A 42 -12.04 8.28 -8.51
CA ASP A 42 -13.50 8.29 -8.66
C ASP A 42 -13.91 8.76 -10.07
N GLY A 43 -14.79 8.00 -10.71
CA GLY A 43 -15.24 8.28 -12.08
C GLY A 43 -14.25 7.92 -13.21
N HIS A 44 -13.07 7.40 -12.90
CA HIS A 44 -12.11 6.94 -13.92
C HIS A 44 -12.39 5.52 -14.41
N ASP A 45 -11.88 5.21 -15.60
CA ASP A 45 -11.96 3.87 -16.20
C ASP A 45 -11.27 2.82 -15.30
N PRO A 46 -11.98 1.75 -14.89
CA PRO A 46 -11.43 0.74 -13.99
C PRO A 46 -10.19 0.03 -14.52
N ILE A 47 -10.06 -0.16 -15.84
CA ILE A 47 -8.89 -0.82 -16.45
C ILE A 47 -7.65 0.08 -16.29
N SER A 48 -7.80 1.37 -16.57
CA SER A 48 -6.74 2.36 -16.41
C SER A 48 -6.30 2.48 -14.95
N ILE A 49 -7.25 2.58 -14.02
CA ILE A 49 -6.94 2.63 -12.57
C ILE A 49 -6.23 1.36 -12.09
N GLN A 50 -6.66 0.19 -12.55
CA GLN A 50 -6.01 -1.07 -12.19
C GLN A 50 -4.56 -1.10 -12.70
N ASN A 51 -4.32 -0.66 -13.93
CA ASN A 51 -2.97 -0.58 -14.50
C ASN A 51 -2.09 0.38 -13.70
N ASP A 52 -2.59 1.57 -13.40
CA ASP A 52 -1.84 2.56 -12.62
C ASP A 52 -1.51 2.04 -11.22
N ILE A 53 -2.44 1.37 -10.54
CA ILE A 53 -2.18 0.72 -9.24
C ILE A 53 -1.05 -0.31 -9.36
N GLN A 54 -1.03 -1.14 -10.40
CA GLN A 54 0.04 -2.11 -10.59
C GLN A 54 1.40 -1.42 -10.83
N LEU A 55 1.42 -0.32 -11.58
CA LEU A 55 2.63 0.48 -11.78
C LEU A 55 3.11 1.11 -10.47
N LEU A 56 2.20 1.67 -9.66
CA LEU A 56 2.53 2.23 -8.36
C LEU A 56 3.12 1.17 -7.42
N LEU A 57 2.56 -0.04 -7.41
CA LEU A 57 3.11 -1.14 -6.63
C LEU A 57 4.53 -1.54 -7.07
N HIS A 58 4.83 -1.49 -8.37
CA HIS A 58 6.17 -1.79 -8.88
C HIS A 58 7.18 -0.67 -8.70
N VAL A 59 6.73 0.60 -8.66
CA VAL A 59 7.62 1.77 -8.63
C VAL A 59 7.73 2.36 -7.22
N ILE A 60 6.60 2.70 -6.61
CA ILE A 60 6.57 3.39 -5.32
C ILE A 60 6.85 2.43 -4.17
N ALA A 61 6.37 1.17 -4.22
CA ALA A 61 6.58 0.27 -3.09
C ALA A 61 8.08 -0.01 -2.83
N PRO A 62 8.92 -0.33 -3.84
CA PRO A 62 10.36 -0.46 -3.63
C PRO A 62 11.04 0.84 -3.23
N LEU A 63 10.59 1.97 -3.79
CA LEU A 63 11.11 3.30 -3.44
C LEU A 63 10.87 3.62 -1.95
N ALA A 64 9.69 3.29 -1.44
CA ALA A 64 9.34 3.49 -0.04
C ALA A 64 9.99 2.47 0.90
N SER A 65 10.17 1.22 0.46
CA SER A 65 10.75 0.16 1.29
C SER A 65 12.25 0.32 1.48
N CYS A 66 12.99 0.75 0.45
CA CYS A 66 14.45 0.81 0.48
C CYS A 66 15.01 1.66 1.63
N PRO A 67 14.57 2.92 1.87
CA PRO A 67 15.04 3.70 3.01
C PRO A 67 14.69 3.07 4.37
N ILE A 68 13.54 2.41 4.48
CA ILE A 68 13.11 1.72 5.70
C ILE A 68 14.03 0.52 5.95
N GLU A 69 14.29 -0.29 4.94
CA GLU A 69 15.22 -1.42 5.02
C GLU A 69 16.64 -0.99 5.37
N VAL A 70 17.11 0.13 4.80
CA VAL A 70 18.42 0.72 5.14
C VAL A 70 18.45 1.18 6.60
N ALA A 71 17.40 1.85 7.08
CA ALA A 71 17.30 2.31 8.47
C ALA A 71 17.18 1.15 9.47
N MET A 72 16.51 0.06 9.07
CA MET A 72 16.35 -1.14 9.90
C MET A 72 17.56 -2.09 9.83
N ARG A 73 18.48 -1.89 8.88
CA ARG A 73 19.69 -2.70 8.81
C ARG A 73 20.50 -2.43 10.08
N PRO A 74 20.83 -3.46 10.89
CA PRO A 74 21.64 -3.25 12.07
C PRO A 74 22.95 -2.59 11.64
N LEU A 75 23.34 -1.52 12.35
CA LEU A 75 24.69 -0.99 12.25
C LEU A 75 25.62 -2.15 12.55
N SER A 76 26.25 -2.69 11.51
CA SER A 76 27.30 -3.68 11.67
C SER A 76 28.38 -3.01 12.51
N LEU A 77 28.50 -3.41 13.78
CA LEU A 77 29.62 -3.08 14.67
C LEU A 77 30.91 -3.79 14.21
N ALA A 78 31.19 -3.79 12.92
CA ALA A 78 32.42 -4.31 12.37
C ALA A 78 33.43 -3.17 12.24
N ALA A 79 34.43 -3.24 13.13
CA ALA A 79 35.67 -2.48 13.21
C ALA A 79 35.59 -1.09 13.88
N CYS A 80 35.68 -1.08 15.21
CA CYS A 80 36.58 -0.15 15.88
C CYS A 80 37.99 -0.78 15.91
N PRO A 81 38.90 -0.51 14.94
CA PRO A 81 40.27 -0.96 15.04
C PRO A 81 40.99 -0.01 16.00
N GLY A 82 41.14 -0.36 17.28
CA GLY A 82 41.90 0.54 18.16
C GLY A 82 41.95 0.32 19.66
N ARG A 83 41.31 -0.69 20.25
CA ARG A 83 41.48 -0.92 21.70
C ARG A 83 42.60 -1.93 21.96
N LYS A 84 43.85 -1.44 22.00
CA LYS A 84 44.94 -2.17 22.68
C LYS A 84 44.87 -1.86 24.18
N ALA A 85 45.02 -2.91 24.98
CA ALA A 85 45.16 -2.86 26.44
C ALA A 85 46.53 -2.26 26.83
#